data_AF-H0EP01-F1
#
_entry.id   AF-H0EP01-F1
#
_cell.length_a   1.000
_cell.length_b   1.000
_cell.length_c   1.000
_cell.angle_alpha   90.00
_cell.angle_beta   90.00
_cell.angle_gamma   90.00
#
_symmetry.space_group_name_H-M   'P 1'
#
loop_
_entity.id
_entity.type
_entity.pdbx_description
1 polymer ?
#
loop_
_entity_poly.entity_id
_entity_poly.type
_entity_poly.pdbx_seq_one_letter_code
_entity_poly.pdbx_strand_id
1 'polypeptide(L)'
;MVSNNKAASPNFYKIQTLLGNAPFSVPESQLLQAIYIPPEFTGQKQPIIFVPGTGTIGSTNFQPNIGKLLSQSTIGDPVYLQIPNNLLGDIQTSAEYVSYAIQYINQLTSKKPAVITWSQGSLVSQWAFKYWKTTRAMVTDLISISPDFDGTILALLLCPGFASGNAFACTEAVFQQVYNSNFITTLKSNNGDSAYVPTTTVYTATDEIVQPQIGNSASGFISDARGVGTSNTFLQGACLALPAGTLYGHAGVLINPTAYALVVDALTHDGPGDFNRVTASCVDVVAPGIGIGDVLATEALIPEAALNILSYLPKVAAEPAIRAYAGVYGQS
;
A
#
# COMPACT_ATOMS: atom_id res chain seq x y z
N MET A 1 -6.54 17.77 -20.69
CA MET A 1 -7.31 16.53 -20.88
C MET A 1 -6.39 15.47 -21.47
N VAL A 2 -5.85 14.59 -20.63
CA VAL A 2 -5.15 13.40 -21.13
C VAL A 2 -6.22 12.36 -21.47
N SER A 3 -6.90 12.56 -22.60
CA SER A 3 -7.69 11.49 -23.19
C SER A 3 -6.72 10.51 -23.84
N ASN A 4 -6.53 9.32 -23.28
CA ASN A 4 -5.98 8.20 -24.04
C ASN A 4 -6.34 6.87 -23.37
N ASN A 5 -7.57 6.42 -23.63
CA ASN A 5 -7.92 5.00 -23.67
C ASN A 5 -7.22 4.32 -24.86
N LYS A 6 -5.89 4.39 -24.93
CA LYS A 6 -5.15 3.49 -25.82
C LYS A 6 -4.72 2.31 -24.97
N ALA A 7 -5.43 1.20 -25.13
CA ALA A 7 -4.94 -0.10 -24.70
C ALA A 7 -3.49 -0.25 -25.19
N ALA A 8 -2.61 -0.74 -24.31
CA ALA A 8 -1.29 -1.16 -24.72
C ALA A 8 -1.43 -2.24 -25.80
N SER A 9 -0.40 -2.37 -26.66
CA SER A 9 -0.50 -3.29 -27.79
C SER A 9 -0.78 -4.73 -27.31
N PRO A 10 -1.41 -5.60 -28.13
CA PRO A 10 -1.66 -7.01 -27.81
C PRO A 10 -0.44 -7.84 -27.36
N ASN A 11 0.78 -7.30 -27.51
CA ASN A 11 2.03 -7.90 -27.07
C ASN A 11 2.52 -7.45 -25.68
N PHE A 12 1.82 -6.56 -24.97
CA PHE A 12 2.29 -6.02 -23.69
C PHE A 12 2.63 -7.14 -22.69
N TYR A 13 1.70 -8.07 -22.44
CA TYR A 13 1.92 -9.18 -21.51
C TYR A 13 3.06 -10.11 -21.90
N LYS A 14 3.20 -10.43 -23.19
CA LYS A 14 4.29 -11.28 -23.68
C LYS A 14 5.65 -10.61 -23.46
N ILE A 15 5.74 -9.31 -23.73
CA ILE A 15 6.97 -8.54 -23.50
C ILE A 15 7.28 -8.49 -21.99
N GLN A 16 6.29 -8.26 -21.13
CA GLN A 16 6.54 -8.21 -19.69
C GLN A 16 7.06 -9.54 -19.12
N THR A 17 6.49 -10.67 -19.52
CA THR A 17 7.00 -11.99 -19.10
C THR A 17 8.41 -12.25 -19.64
N LEU A 18 8.71 -11.85 -20.87
CA LEU A 18 10.07 -11.97 -21.45
C LEU A 18 11.10 -11.12 -20.70
N LEU A 19 10.68 -10.02 -20.06
CA LEU A 19 11.52 -9.17 -19.21
C LEU A 19 11.67 -9.71 -17.78
N GLY A 20 11.16 -10.91 -17.49
CA GLY A 20 11.31 -11.56 -16.19
C GLY A 20 10.30 -11.14 -15.13
N ASN A 21 9.19 -10.51 -15.54
CA ASN A 21 8.03 -10.30 -14.66
C ASN A 21 7.18 -11.57 -14.56
N ALA A 22 6.44 -11.72 -13.46
CA ALA A 22 5.36 -12.68 -13.37
C ALA A 22 4.29 -12.45 -14.46
N PRO A 23 3.60 -13.51 -14.91
CA PRO A 23 2.51 -13.38 -15.86
C PRO A 23 1.32 -12.68 -15.20
N PHE A 24 0.63 -11.85 -15.98
CA PHE A 24 -0.68 -11.32 -15.60
C PHE A 24 -1.76 -12.37 -15.89
N SER A 25 -2.68 -12.55 -14.95
CA SER A 25 -3.89 -13.35 -15.10
C SER A 25 -5.14 -12.49 -15.34
N VAL A 26 -5.09 -11.21 -14.96
CA VAL A 26 -6.18 -10.25 -15.15
C VAL A 26 -6.11 -9.62 -16.55
N PRO A 27 -7.24 -9.55 -17.31
CA PRO A 27 -7.30 -8.88 -18.59
C PRO A 27 -6.96 -7.37 -18.51
N GLU A 28 -6.34 -6.84 -19.56
CA GLU A 28 -5.80 -5.48 -19.54
C GLU A 28 -6.87 -4.42 -19.35
N SER A 29 -8.03 -4.64 -19.97
CA SER A 29 -9.18 -3.75 -19.83
C SER A 29 -9.61 -3.62 -18.36
N GLN A 30 -9.50 -4.68 -17.56
CA GLN A 30 -9.84 -4.65 -16.13
C GLN A 30 -8.74 -3.98 -15.32
N LEU A 31 -7.46 -4.26 -15.62
CA LEU A 31 -6.32 -3.59 -14.99
C LEU A 31 -6.37 -2.07 -15.21
N LEU A 32 -6.65 -1.64 -16.44
CA LEU A 32 -6.78 -0.24 -16.82
C LEU A 32 -7.99 0.43 -16.15
N GLN A 33 -9.13 -0.26 -16.08
CA GLN A 33 -10.35 0.28 -15.46
C GLN A 33 -10.18 0.57 -13.97
N ALA A 34 -9.27 -0.12 -13.28
CA ALA A 34 -8.97 0.14 -11.87
C ALA A 34 -8.18 1.44 -11.63
N ILE A 35 -7.63 2.08 -12.67
CA ILE A 35 -6.82 3.29 -12.53
C ILE A 35 -7.73 4.52 -12.62
N TYR A 36 -8.03 5.15 -11.48
CA TYR A 36 -8.75 6.41 -11.45
C TYR A 36 -7.76 7.59 -11.53
N ILE A 37 -7.72 8.24 -12.69
CA ILE A 37 -6.98 9.48 -12.93
C ILE A 37 -7.95 10.66 -12.74
N PRO A 38 -7.77 11.50 -11.70
CA PRO A 38 -8.66 12.63 -11.44
C PRO A 38 -8.65 13.67 -12.57
N PRO A 39 -9.74 14.44 -12.77
CA PRO A 39 -9.80 15.51 -13.78
C PRO A 39 -8.70 16.57 -13.66
N GLU A 40 -8.25 16.84 -12.43
CA GLU A 40 -7.18 17.78 -12.09
C GLU A 40 -5.76 17.26 -12.41
N PHE A 41 -5.61 15.98 -12.77
CA PHE A 41 -4.32 15.41 -13.13
C PHE A 41 -3.72 16.12 -14.36
N THR A 42 -2.53 16.69 -14.17
CA THR A 42 -1.85 17.46 -15.23
C THR A 42 -0.77 16.64 -15.94
N GLY A 43 -0.19 15.66 -15.25
CA GLY A 43 0.99 14.91 -15.68
C GLY A 43 2.29 15.73 -15.68
N GLN A 44 2.25 16.98 -15.18
CA GLN A 44 3.42 17.85 -15.10
C GLN A 44 4.24 17.60 -13.83
N LYS A 45 3.55 17.35 -12.71
CA LYS A 45 4.16 16.98 -11.44
C LYS A 45 4.53 15.50 -11.42
N GLN A 46 5.19 15.04 -10.37
CA GLN A 46 5.45 13.62 -10.20
C GLN A 46 4.12 12.87 -10.02
N PRO A 47 3.81 11.84 -10.83
CA PRO A 47 2.60 11.06 -10.60
C PRO A 47 2.70 10.28 -9.29
N ILE A 48 1.62 10.25 -8.51
CA ILE A 48 1.57 9.54 -7.23
C ILE A 48 0.50 8.46 -7.31
N ILE A 49 0.91 7.19 -7.30
CA ILE A 49 -0.02 6.06 -7.33
C ILE A 49 -0.40 5.70 -5.89
N PHE A 50 -1.66 5.92 -5.56
CA PHE A 50 -2.25 5.58 -4.28
C PHE A 50 -2.85 4.17 -4.30
N VAL A 51 -2.34 3.28 -3.45
CA VAL A 51 -2.81 1.90 -3.31
C VAL A 51 -3.57 1.76 -1.99
N PRO A 52 -4.87 1.39 -2.02
CA PRO A 52 -5.71 1.41 -0.83
C PRO A 52 -5.36 0.32 0.18
N GLY A 53 -6.00 0.39 1.35
CA GLY A 53 -6.01 -0.68 2.36
C GLY A 53 -7.18 -1.66 2.21
N THR A 54 -7.12 -2.74 2.99
CA THR A 54 -8.14 -3.80 3.02
C THR A 54 -9.55 -3.22 3.20
N GLY A 55 -10.49 -3.62 2.34
CA GLY A 55 -11.88 -3.23 2.46
C GLY A 55 -12.19 -1.81 1.97
N THR A 56 -11.25 -1.13 1.31
CA THR A 56 -11.43 0.23 0.78
C THR A 56 -11.03 0.34 -0.69
N ILE A 57 -11.31 1.48 -1.31
CA ILE A 57 -10.86 1.83 -2.67
C ILE A 57 -9.97 3.08 -2.59
N GLY A 58 -9.06 3.26 -3.56
CA GLY A 58 -8.05 4.32 -3.50
C GLY A 58 -8.63 5.72 -3.31
N SER A 59 -9.74 6.07 -3.96
CA SER A 59 -10.29 7.42 -3.83
C SER A 59 -10.84 7.69 -2.43
N THR A 60 -11.70 6.82 -1.89
CA THR A 60 -12.30 7.03 -0.56
C THR A 60 -11.23 6.97 0.52
N ASN A 61 -10.21 6.13 0.34
CA ASN A 61 -9.09 6.00 1.26
C ASN A 61 -8.25 7.28 1.37
N PHE A 62 -7.92 7.95 0.26
CA PHE A 62 -6.88 9.00 0.27
C PHE A 62 -7.37 10.41 -0.02
N GLN A 63 -8.54 10.59 -0.65
CA GLN A 63 -9.10 11.92 -0.90
C GLN A 63 -9.33 12.78 0.34
N PRO A 64 -9.59 12.25 1.55
CA PRO A 64 -9.71 13.08 2.75
C PRO A 64 -8.38 13.36 3.46
N ASN A 65 -7.23 12.80 3.04
CA ASN A 65 -5.99 12.88 3.82
C ASN A 65 -4.75 13.23 2.98
N ILE A 66 -3.74 12.36 2.89
CA ILE A 66 -2.49 12.60 2.14
C ILE A 66 -2.80 12.94 0.67
N GLY A 67 -3.79 12.26 0.07
CA GLY A 67 -4.24 12.54 -1.29
C GLY A 67 -4.77 13.96 -1.47
N LYS A 68 -5.55 14.47 -0.50
CA LYS A 68 -5.99 15.88 -0.48
C LYS A 68 -4.80 16.82 -0.52
N LEU A 69 -3.88 16.65 0.43
CA LEU A 69 -2.75 17.57 0.61
C LEU A 69 -1.83 17.56 -0.62
N LEU A 70 -1.56 16.39 -1.20
CA LEU A 70 -0.76 16.29 -2.43
C LEU A 70 -1.48 16.87 -3.65
N SER A 71 -2.80 16.67 -3.80
CA SER A 71 -3.57 17.26 -4.90
C SER A 71 -3.51 18.79 -4.93
N GLN A 72 -3.42 19.41 -3.76
CA GLN A 72 -3.34 20.87 -3.58
C GLN A 72 -1.88 21.39 -3.60
N SER A 73 -0.90 20.49 -3.63
CA SER A 73 0.52 20.81 -3.62
C SER A 73 1.09 20.98 -5.04
N THR A 74 2.32 21.49 -5.12
CA THR A 74 3.14 21.49 -6.33
C THR A 74 4.01 20.25 -6.46
N ILE A 75 3.92 19.29 -5.54
CA ILE A 75 4.83 18.14 -5.43
C ILE A 75 4.36 16.99 -6.32
N GLY A 76 3.13 16.54 -6.12
CA GLY A 76 2.61 15.31 -6.74
C GLY A 76 1.28 15.48 -7.44
N ASP A 77 1.04 14.66 -8.46
CA ASP A 77 -0.23 14.52 -9.17
C ASP A 77 -0.87 13.15 -8.83
N PRO A 78 -1.91 13.12 -7.98
CA PRO A 78 -2.54 11.87 -7.52
C PRO A 78 -3.18 11.03 -8.64
N VAL A 79 -3.05 9.71 -8.51
CA VAL A 79 -3.77 8.67 -9.24
C VAL A 79 -4.19 7.62 -8.22
N TYR A 80 -5.46 7.21 -8.21
CA TYR A 80 -5.99 6.30 -7.20
C TYR A 80 -6.31 4.93 -7.80
N LEU A 81 -5.89 3.85 -7.13
CA LEU A 81 -6.25 2.50 -7.56
C LEU A 81 -7.56 2.04 -6.92
N GLN A 82 -8.55 1.81 -7.76
CA GLN A 82 -9.86 1.26 -7.44
C GLN A 82 -9.83 -0.26 -7.66
N ILE A 83 -8.96 -0.96 -6.93
CA ILE A 83 -8.77 -2.40 -7.11
C ILE A 83 -10.11 -3.11 -6.78
N PRO A 84 -10.60 -4.02 -7.65
CA PRO A 84 -11.92 -4.63 -7.48
C PRO A 84 -12.13 -5.28 -6.11
N ASN A 85 -13.41 -5.37 -5.73
CA ASN A 85 -13.85 -5.92 -4.45
C ASN A 85 -13.24 -5.23 -3.23
N ASN A 86 -12.90 -3.94 -3.33
CA ASN A 86 -12.34 -3.14 -2.24
C ASN A 86 -11.08 -3.80 -1.65
N LEU A 87 -10.23 -4.36 -2.52
CA LEU A 87 -9.00 -5.06 -2.15
C LEU A 87 -9.20 -6.35 -1.31
N LEU A 88 -10.40 -6.92 -1.26
CA LEU A 88 -10.71 -8.10 -0.44
C LEU A 88 -10.39 -9.47 -1.09
N GLY A 89 -10.02 -9.48 -2.37
CA GLY A 89 -9.64 -10.69 -3.09
C GLY A 89 -8.20 -11.16 -2.79
N ASP A 90 -7.74 -12.18 -3.52
CA ASP A 90 -6.34 -12.68 -3.45
C ASP A 90 -5.31 -11.57 -3.72
N ILE A 91 -4.45 -11.28 -2.74
CA ILE A 91 -3.40 -10.24 -2.79
C ILE A 91 -2.46 -10.43 -3.99
N GLN A 92 -2.21 -11.68 -4.38
CA GLN A 92 -1.34 -12.00 -5.53
C GLN A 92 -1.95 -11.50 -6.85
N THR A 93 -3.29 -11.47 -6.93
CA THR A 93 -4.05 -10.90 -8.05
C THR A 93 -4.10 -9.38 -7.92
N SER A 94 -4.32 -8.85 -6.71
CA SER A 94 -4.27 -7.39 -6.46
C SER A 94 -2.94 -6.75 -6.87
N ALA A 95 -1.82 -7.48 -6.72
CA ALA A 95 -0.49 -7.01 -7.12
C ALA A 95 -0.33 -6.82 -8.63
N GLU A 96 -1.17 -7.49 -9.45
CA GLU A 96 -1.22 -7.24 -10.88
C GLU A 96 -1.69 -5.81 -11.18
N TYR A 97 -2.70 -5.31 -10.46
CA TYR A 97 -3.21 -3.94 -10.64
C TYR A 97 -2.15 -2.90 -10.31
N VAL A 98 -1.42 -3.07 -9.20
CA VAL A 98 -0.31 -2.17 -8.84
C VAL A 98 0.80 -2.22 -9.90
N SER A 99 1.21 -3.43 -10.30
CA SER A 99 2.27 -3.62 -11.30
C SER A 99 1.90 -2.97 -12.64
N TYR A 100 0.65 -3.13 -13.08
CA TYR A 100 0.15 -2.54 -14.30
C TYR A 100 0.06 -1.01 -14.20
N ALA A 101 -0.46 -0.49 -13.09
CA ALA A 101 -0.57 0.96 -12.88
C ALA A 101 0.78 1.67 -12.91
N ILE A 102 1.82 1.10 -12.30
CA ILE A 102 3.18 1.64 -12.34
C ILE A 102 3.65 1.77 -13.79
N GLN A 103 3.52 0.70 -14.57
CA GLN A 103 3.95 0.68 -15.98
C GLN A 103 3.14 1.64 -16.84
N TYR A 104 1.81 1.64 -16.67
CA TYR A 104 0.90 2.48 -17.42
C TYR A 104 1.14 3.97 -17.15
N ILE A 105 1.23 4.37 -15.87
CA ILE A 105 1.46 5.78 -15.50
C ILE A 105 2.86 6.24 -15.89
N ASN A 106 3.87 5.39 -15.74
CA ASN A 106 5.22 5.68 -16.22
C ASN A 106 5.24 5.93 -17.73
N GLN A 107 4.57 5.09 -18.51
CA GLN A 107 4.46 5.25 -19.96
C GLN A 107 3.63 6.49 -20.35
N LEU A 108 2.51 6.72 -19.68
CA LEU A 108 1.58 7.83 -19.96
C LEU A 108 2.25 9.19 -19.76
N THR A 109 3.11 9.30 -18.75
CA THR A 109 3.70 10.57 -18.30
C THR A 109 5.17 10.71 -18.67
N SER A 110 5.83 9.62 -19.05
CA SER A 110 7.30 9.54 -19.19
C SER A 110 8.05 9.97 -17.91
N LYS A 111 7.41 9.86 -16.74
CA LYS A 111 7.97 10.18 -15.42
C LYS A 111 7.91 8.94 -14.53
N LYS A 112 8.83 8.83 -13.56
CA LYS A 112 8.77 7.78 -12.54
C LYS A 112 7.71 8.14 -11.49
N PRO A 113 6.60 7.40 -11.35
CA PRO A 113 5.69 7.61 -10.24
C PRO A 113 6.35 7.31 -8.88
N ALA A 114 5.83 7.92 -7.81
CA ALA A 114 5.98 7.37 -6.47
C ALA A 114 4.74 6.53 -6.12
N VAL A 115 4.88 5.57 -5.21
CA VAL A 115 3.77 4.74 -4.73
C VAL A 115 3.53 5.06 -3.26
N ILE A 116 2.31 5.48 -2.92
CA ILE A 116 1.88 5.68 -1.53
C ILE A 116 0.84 4.64 -1.20
N THR A 117 1.02 3.94 -0.07
CA THR A 117 0.17 2.83 0.33
C THR A 117 -0.40 3.04 1.72
N TRP A 118 -1.55 2.44 1.99
CA TRP A 118 -2.09 2.30 3.34
C TRP A 118 -2.36 0.83 3.61
N SER A 119 -2.04 0.35 4.83
CA SER A 119 -2.38 -1.00 5.25
C SER A 119 -1.87 -2.05 4.24
N GLN A 120 -2.72 -3.00 3.87
CA GLN A 120 -2.51 -4.03 2.86
C GLN A 120 -1.98 -3.53 1.50
N GLY A 121 -2.25 -2.28 1.12
CA GLY A 121 -1.67 -1.71 -0.11
C GLY A 121 -0.14 -1.84 -0.14
N SER A 122 0.48 -1.88 1.04
CA SER A 122 1.91 -2.09 1.24
C SER A 122 2.33 -3.51 0.89
N LEU A 123 1.61 -4.53 1.38
CA LEU A 123 1.81 -5.94 0.99
C LEU A 123 1.62 -6.15 -0.51
N VAL A 124 0.56 -5.59 -1.07
CA VAL A 124 0.24 -5.67 -2.51
C VAL A 124 1.38 -5.08 -3.34
N SER A 125 1.89 -3.91 -2.94
CA SER A 125 2.98 -3.22 -3.64
C SER A 125 4.31 -3.93 -3.48
N GLN A 126 4.63 -4.44 -2.30
CA GLN A 126 5.85 -5.20 -2.06
C GLN A 126 5.84 -6.52 -2.84
N TRP A 127 4.70 -7.20 -2.95
CA TRP A 127 4.53 -8.37 -3.82
C TRP A 127 4.70 -8.00 -5.30
N ALA A 128 4.13 -6.88 -5.75
CA ALA A 128 4.33 -6.34 -7.09
C ALA A 128 5.82 -6.12 -7.38
N PHE A 129 6.56 -5.43 -6.50
CA PHE A 129 7.99 -5.23 -6.67
C PHE A 129 8.78 -6.54 -6.65
N LYS A 130 8.39 -7.52 -5.84
CA LYS A 130 9.04 -8.83 -5.79
C LYS A 130 8.95 -9.58 -7.12
N TYR A 131 7.75 -9.65 -7.71
CA TYR A 131 7.47 -10.54 -8.85
C TYR A 131 7.38 -9.84 -10.22
N TRP A 132 7.06 -8.54 -10.28
CA TRP A 132 7.16 -7.71 -11.49
C TRP A 132 8.40 -6.82 -11.42
N LYS A 133 9.58 -7.44 -11.48
CA LYS A 133 10.88 -6.82 -11.17
C LYS A 133 11.17 -5.52 -11.94
N THR A 134 10.66 -5.38 -13.16
CA THR A 134 10.85 -4.18 -13.98
C THR A 134 10.24 -2.91 -13.36
N THR A 135 9.20 -3.05 -12.53
CA THR A 135 8.53 -1.94 -11.85
C THR A 135 9.48 -1.17 -10.93
N ARG A 136 10.49 -1.83 -10.36
CA ARG A 136 11.48 -1.23 -9.45
C ARG A 136 12.24 -0.07 -10.09
N ALA A 137 12.55 -0.17 -11.37
CA ALA A 137 13.25 0.89 -12.10
C ALA A 137 12.33 2.05 -12.52
N MET A 138 11.01 1.84 -12.42
CA MET A 138 9.98 2.77 -12.88
C MET A 138 9.42 3.64 -11.77
N VAL A 139 9.72 3.36 -10.50
CA VAL A 139 9.28 4.18 -9.37
C VAL A 139 10.43 4.94 -8.74
N THR A 140 10.14 6.00 -8.00
CA THR A 140 11.13 6.67 -7.14
C THR A 140 11.11 6.08 -5.74
N ASP A 141 9.91 5.91 -5.16
CA ASP A 141 9.72 5.59 -3.75
C ASP A 141 8.51 4.68 -3.53
N LEU A 142 8.57 3.92 -2.45
CA LEU A 142 7.43 3.32 -1.76
C LEU A 142 7.26 4.02 -0.41
N ILE A 143 6.14 4.69 -0.18
CA ILE A 143 5.83 5.34 1.09
C ILE A 143 4.62 4.63 1.70
N SER A 144 4.86 3.85 2.75
CA SER A 144 3.87 2.95 3.34
C SER A 144 3.39 3.46 4.68
N ILE A 145 2.08 3.71 4.76
CA ILE A 145 1.39 4.22 5.95
C ILE A 145 0.65 3.06 6.63
N SER A 146 0.96 2.83 7.91
CA SER A 146 0.49 1.66 8.68
C SER A 146 0.67 0.32 7.93
N PRO A 147 1.86 0.02 7.36
CA PRO A 147 2.07 -1.23 6.65
C PRO A 147 1.99 -2.45 7.56
N ASP A 148 1.67 -3.59 6.94
CA ASP A 148 1.56 -4.90 7.55
C ASP A 148 2.43 -5.94 6.79
N PHE A 149 3.71 -5.64 6.56
CA PHE A 149 4.62 -6.52 5.80
C PHE A 149 4.78 -7.92 6.40
N ASP A 150 4.54 -8.09 7.70
CA ASP A 150 4.52 -9.37 8.39
C ASP A 150 3.10 -9.89 8.68
N GLY A 151 2.09 -9.26 8.06
CA GLY A 151 0.68 -9.48 8.39
C GLY A 151 0.35 -9.03 9.81
N THR A 152 -0.64 -9.65 10.44
CA THR A 152 -0.99 -9.35 11.82
C THR A 152 -1.57 -10.55 12.56
N ILE A 153 -1.30 -10.59 13.87
CA ILE A 153 -1.89 -11.56 14.80
C ILE A 153 -3.40 -11.32 15.03
N LEU A 154 -3.93 -10.17 14.63
CA LEU A 154 -5.33 -9.78 14.85
C LEU A 154 -6.24 -10.06 13.65
N ALA A 155 -5.70 -10.50 12.51
CA ALA A 155 -6.42 -10.54 11.23
C ALA A 155 -7.75 -11.32 11.30
N LEU A 156 -7.74 -12.48 11.97
CA LEU A 156 -8.93 -13.34 12.06
C LEU A 156 -10.06 -12.73 12.90
N LEU A 157 -9.80 -11.69 13.70
CA LEU A 157 -10.85 -10.94 14.40
C LEU A 157 -11.76 -10.16 13.44
N LEU A 158 -11.31 -9.92 12.20
CA LEU A 158 -12.10 -9.28 11.15
C LEU A 158 -13.07 -10.25 10.46
N CYS A 159 -12.93 -11.56 10.68
CA CYS A 159 -13.79 -12.55 10.05
C CYS A 159 -15.17 -12.57 10.72
N PRO A 160 -16.29 -12.45 9.96
CA PRO A 160 -17.62 -12.33 10.53
C PRO A 160 -18.17 -13.60 11.21
N GLY A 161 -17.44 -14.71 11.17
CA GLY A 161 -17.84 -15.95 11.82
C GLY A 161 -17.11 -17.18 11.27
N PHE A 162 -17.79 -18.33 11.33
CA PHE A 162 -17.26 -19.63 10.95
C PHE A 162 -17.97 -20.19 9.71
N ALA A 163 -17.22 -20.85 8.82
CA ALA A 163 -17.72 -21.53 7.62
C ALA A 163 -18.27 -22.93 7.96
N SER A 164 -17.51 -23.73 8.71
CA SER A 164 -17.93 -25.02 9.27
C SER A 164 -17.00 -25.45 10.40
N GLY A 165 -17.55 -26.02 11.48
CA GLY A 165 -16.77 -26.35 12.68
C GLY A 165 -16.03 -25.13 13.21
N ASN A 166 -14.70 -25.21 13.31
CA ASN A 166 -13.83 -24.13 13.77
C ASN A 166 -13.16 -23.34 12.62
N ALA A 167 -13.50 -23.61 11.36
CA ALA A 167 -12.92 -22.88 10.22
C ALA A 167 -13.59 -21.50 10.09
N PHE A 168 -12.81 -20.42 10.06
CA PHE A 168 -13.34 -19.06 9.85
C PHE A 168 -13.92 -18.90 8.44
N ALA A 169 -14.98 -18.12 8.31
CA ALA A 169 -15.50 -17.64 7.03
C ALA A 169 -15.01 -16.21 6.81
N CYS A 170 -14.08 -16.00 5.88
CA CYS A 170 -13.43 -14.70 5.70
C CYS A 170 -13.20 -14.33 4.23
N THR A 171 -12.51 -13.23 3.98
CA THR A 171 -12.04 -12.87 2.64
C THR A 171 -10.66 -13.46 2.39
N GLU A 172 -10.29 -13.61 1.12
CA GLU A 172 -9.00 -14.16 0.70
C GLU A 172 -7.84 -13.29 1.24
N ALA A 173 -7.98 -11.98 1.07
CA ALA A 173 -7.11 -10.94 1.60
C ALA A 173 -6.84 -11.06 3.10
N VAL A 174 -7.88 -11.28 3.92
CA VAL A 174 -7.73 -11.33 5.38
C VAL A 174 -6.94 -12.56 5.79
N PHE A 175 -7.20 -13.73 5.17
CA PHE A 175 -6.39 -14.93 5.43
C PHE A 175 -4.92 -14.73 5.06
N GLN A 176 -4.64 -14.06 3.95
CA GLN A 176 -3.26 -13.79 3.53
C GLN A 176 -2.55 -12.78 4.44
N GLN A 177 -3.27 -11.89 5.12
CA GLN A 177 -2.73 -10.96 6.12
C GLN A 177 -2.55 -11.57 7.52
N VAL A 178 -2.91 -12.84 7.74
CA VAL A 178 -2.61 -13.50 9.02
C VAL A 178 -1.10 -13.60 9.20
N TYR A 179 -0.61 -13.25 10.39
CA TYR A 179 0.81 -13.42 10.74
C TYR A 179 1.26 -14.87 10.48
N ASN A 180 2.39 -15.03 9.78
CA ASN A 180 2.90 -16.33 9.30
C ASN A 180 1.97 -17.11 8.35
N SER A 181 1.05 -16.46 7.61
CA SER A 181 0.33 -17.11 6.50
C SER A 181 1.30 -17.66 5.45
N ASN A 182 0.82 -18.53 4.56
CA ASN A 182 1.68 -19.02 3.47
C ASN A 182 2.10 -17.86 2.56
N PHE A 183 1.23 -16.87 2.37
CA PHE A 183 1.47 -15.66 1.62
C PHE A 183 2.57 -14.82 2.25
N ILE A 184 2.48 -14.50 3.55
CA ILE A 184 3.52 -13.72 4.26
C ILE A 184 4.85 -14.47 4.25
N THR A 185 4.83 -15.77 4.55
CA THR A 185 6.04 -16.61 4.49
C THR A 185 6.67 -16.59 3.10
N THR A 186 5.85 -16.72 2.06
CA THR A 186 6.29 -16.65 0.67
C THR A 186 6.82 -15.26 0.32
N LEU A 187 6.16 -14.19 0.75
CA LEU A 187 6.59 -12.81 0.53
C LEU A 187 7.96 -12.56 1.16
N LYS A 188 8.16 -12.96 2.43
CA LYS A 188 9.41 -12.70 3.16
C LYS A 188 10.60 -13.49 2.62
N SER A 189 10.38 -14.67 2.03
CA SER A 189 11.45 -15.50 1.46
C SER A 189 12.35 -14.72 0.47
N ASN A 190 13.63 -15.08 0.40
CA ASN A 190 14.62 -14.49 -0.51
C ASN A 190 14.71 -12.95 -0.38
N ASN A 191 14.79 -12.48 0.87
CA ASN A 191 14.89 -11.06 1.23
C ASN A 191 13.70 -10.23 0.73
N GLY A 192 12.50 -10.80 0.66
CA GLY A 192 11.30 -10.03 0.31
C GLY A 192 10.72 -9.23 1.48
N ASP A 193 11.21 -9.49 2.69
CA ASP A 193 11.12 -8.65 3.89
C ASP A 193 12.10 -7.45 3.88
N SER A 194 12.86 -7.30 2.79
CA SER A 194 13.70 -6.14 2.54
C SER A 194 13.17 -5.32 1.37
N ALA A 195 13.37 -4.01 1.43
CA ALA A 195 12.92 -3.08 0.41
C ALA A 195 13.50 -3.39 -0.99
N TYR A 196 12.72 -3.09 -2.03
CA TYR A 196 13.12 -3.22 -3.43
C TYR A 196 13.45 -1.88 -4.10
N VAL A 197 12.96 -0.79 -3.51
CA VAL A 197 13.11 0.62 -3.91
C VAL A 197 13.23 1.44 -2.62
N PRO A 198 13.71 2.70 -2.64
CA PRO A 198 13.66 3.56 -1.46
C PRO A 198 12.31 3.47 -0.75
N THR A 199 12.30 3.09 0.53
CA THR A 199 11.05 2.82 1.26
C THR A 199 10.97 3.55 2.59
N THR A 200 9.91 4.32 2.76
CA THR A 200 9.56 5.00 4.01
C THR A 200 8.36 4.32 4.63
N THR A 201 8.46 3.91 5.89
CA THR A 201 7.34 3.32 6.64
C THR A 201 7.02 4.19 7.84
N VAL A 202 5.73 4.37 8.13
CA VAL A 202 5.25 5.10 9.30
C VAL A 202 4.16 4.29 9.98
N TYR A 203 4.35 4.00 11.28
CA TYR A 203 3.46 3.11 12.02
C TYR A 203 3.39 3.51 13.51
N THR A 204 2.40 2.95 14.21
CA THR A 204 1.98 3.38 15.55
C THR A 204 1.73 2.18 16.46
N ALA A 205 2.11 2.28 17.74
CA ALA A 205 1.88 1.22 18.73
C ALA A 205 0.39 0.97 18.99
N THR A 206 -0.43 1.99 18.78
CA THR A 206 -1.87 2.00 19.07
C THR A 206 -2.71 1.60 17.87
N ASP A 207 -2.09 1.04 16.85
CA ASP A 207 -2.76 0.45 15.69
C ASP A 207 -3.67 -0.69 16.16
N GLU A 208 -4.98 -0.51 16.02
CA GLU A 208 -5.99 -1.46 16.47
C GLU A 208 -6.22 -2.63 15.50
N ILE A 209 -5.58 -2.60 14.32
CA ILE A 209 -5.77 -3.58 13.25
C ILE A 209 -4.50 -4.42 13.06
N VAL A 210 -3.34 -3.77 13.02
CA VAL A 210 -2.05 -4.41 12.77
C VAL A 210 -1.25 -4.44 14.06
N GLN A 211 -1.00 -5.63 14.56
CA GLN A 211 -0.07 -5.90 15.65
C GLN A 211 0.84 -7.09 15.35
N PRO A 212 2.09 -7.09 15.85
CA PRO A 212 2.75 -5.99 16.60
C PRO A 212 3.14 -4.79 15.73
N GLN A 213 3.15 -3.56 16.28
CA GLN A 213 3.62 -2.33 15.58
C GLN A 213 4.62 -1.50 16.42
N ILE A 214 5.56 -2.17 17.10
CA ILE A 214 6.54 -1.52 17.98
C ILE A 214 7.97 -1.91 17.60
N GLY A 215 8.84 -0.91 17.46
CA GLY A 215 10.28 -1.11 17.22
C GLY A 215 10.57 -1.88 15.94
N ASN A 216 11.65 -2.68 15.95
CA ASN A 216 12.07 -3.51 14.81
C ASN A 216 11.27 -4.81 14.68
N SER A 217 10.43 -5.14 15.66
CA SER A 217 9.50 -6.26 15.60
C SER A 217 8.13 -5.85 15.05
N ALA A 218 7.97 -4.58 14.65
CA ALA A 218 6.76 -4.08 14.03
C ALA A 218 6.52 -4.79 12.69
N SER A 219 5.27 -5.15 12.41
CA SER A 219 4.87 -5.69 11.11
C SER A 219 5.14 -4.70 9.97
N GLY A 220 5.06 -3.40 10.27
CA GLY A 220 5.39 -2.33 9.34
C GLY A 220 6.89 -2.08 9.13
N PHE A 221 7.77 -2.75 9.86
CA PHE A 221 9.22 -2.60 9.69
C PHE A 221 9.69 -3.30 8.41
N ILE A 222 10.55 -2.64 7.64
CA ILE A 222 11.17 -3.21 6.45
C ILE A 222 12.70 -3.08 6.45
N SER A 223 13.39 -4.17 6.12
CA SER A 223 14.84 -4.25 6.09
C SER A 223 15.45 -3.69 4.80
N ASP A 224 16.77 -3.53 4.75
CA ASP A 224 17.47 -3.02 3.56
C ASP A 224 18.65 -3.91 3.11
N ALA A 225 18.38 -5.20 2.85
CA ALA A 225 19.42 -6.10 2.32
C ALA A 225 19.97 -5.69 0.94
N ARG A 226 19.34 -4.72 0.26
CA ARG A 226 19.70 -4.27 -1.10
C ARG A 226 20.43 -2.93 -1.13
N GLY A 227 20.54 -2.23 0.00
CA GLY A 227 21.12 -0.89 0.06
C GLY A 227 20.36 0.15 -0.77
N VAL A 228 19.04 -0.02 -0.91
CA VAL A 228 18.17 0.93 -1.64
C VAL A 228 17.73 2.10 -0.76
N GLY A 229 17.95 2.00 0.55
CA GLY A 229 17.52 2.97 1.56
C GLY A 229 16.17 2.61 2.16
N THR A 230 16.13 2.48 3.49
CA THR A 230 14.88 2.39 4.25
C THR A 230 14.84 3.40 5.38
N SER A 231 13.64 3.88 5.69
CA SER A 231 13.34 4.72 6.84
C SER A 231 12.11 4.19 7.54
N ASN A 232 12.27 3.70 8.77
CA ASN A 232 11.18 3.10 9.54
C ASN A 232 10.86 4.00 10.74
N THR A 233 9.71 4.68 10.70
CA THR A 233 9.31 5.64 11.73
C THR A 233 8.19 5.07 12.61
N PHE A 234 8.58 4.67 13.83
CA PHE A 234 7.66 4.37 14.92
C PHE A 234 7.25 5.67 15.63
N LEU A 235 6.02 6.13 15.45
CA LEU A 235 5.58 7.48 15.85
C LEU A 235 5.78 7.79 17.35
N GLN A 236 5.41 6.89 18.26
CA GLN A 236 5.55 7.10 19.70
C GLN A 236 7.02 7.17 20.14
N GLY A 237 7.92 6.51 19.40
CA GLY A 237 9.36 6.58 19.65
C GLY A 237 9.97 7.86 19.06
N ALA A 238 9.59 8.21 17.84
CA ALA A 238 10.14 9.34 17.10
C ALA A 238 9.67 10.70 17.68
N CYS A 239 8.37 10.83 17.95
CA CYS A 239 7.76 12.02 18.51
C CYS A 239 7.40 11.82 20.00
N LEU A 240 8.33 11.24 20.77
CA LEU A 240 8.10 10.90 22.17
C LEU A 240 7.64 12.12 22.99
N ALA A 241 6.53 11.95 23.72
CA ALA A 241 5.91 12.99 24.55
C ALA A 241 5.47 14.26 23.78
N LEU A 242 5.36 14.18 22.45
CA LEU A 242 4.85 15.24 21.60
C LEU A 242 3.53 14.82 20.92
N PRO A 243 2.67 15.77 20.53
CA PRO A 243 1.35 15.50 19.97
C PRO A 243 1.30 14.48 18.82
N ALA A 244 2.24 14.52 17.87
CA ALA A 244 2.28 13.56 16.76
C ALA A 244 2.66 12.13 17.17
N GLY A 245 3.21 11.93 18.37
CA GLY A 245 3.52 10.64 18.96
C GLY A 245 2.49 10.16 19.99
N THR A 246 1.30 10.76 20.02
CA THR A 246 0.20 10.35 20.92
C THR A 246 -0.61 9.19 20.33
N LEU A 247 -1.93 9.15 20.56
CA LEU A 247 -2.81 8.05 20.17
C LEU A 247 -3.29 8.28 18.72
N TYR A 248 -2.77 7.48 17.80
CA TYR A 248 -3.28 7.37 16.43
C TYR A 248 -3.62 5.92 16.17
N GLY A 249 -4.85 5.65 15.72
CA GLY A 249 -5.26 4.34 15.25
C GLY A 249 -4.67 4.01 13.88
N HIS A 250 -5.08 2.88 13.31
CA HIS A 250 -4.60 2.38 12.01
C HIS A 250 -4.82 3.39 10.87
N ALA A 251 -6.03 3.97 10.80
CA ALA A 251 -6.38 5.03 9.84
C ALA A 251 -5.80 6.39 10.23
N GLY A 252 -5.70 6.67 11.54
CA GLY A 252 -5.22 7.96 12.06
C GLY A 252 -3.81 8.34 11.60
N VAL A 253 -2.94 7.37 11.25
CA VAL A 253 -1.61 7.67 10.70
C VAL A 253 -1.70 8.44 9.37
N LEU A 254 -2.77 8.29 8.58
CA LEU A 254 -2.98 9.02 7.32
C LEU A 254 -3.14 10.54 7.52
N ILE A 255 -3.59 10.98 8.70
CA ILE A 255 -3.74 12.40 9.05
C ILE A 255 -2.64 12.88 10.00
N ASN A 256 -1.70 12.01 10.37
CA ASN A 256 -0.62 12.35 11.28
C ASN A 256 0.34 13.37 10.62
N PRO A 257 0.71 14.46 11.31
CA PRO A 257 1.56 15.50 10.74
C PRO A 257 2.97 15.01 10.39
N THR A 258 3.56 14.13 11.20
CA THR A 258 4.87 13.54 10.93
C THR A 258 4.82 12.55 9.78
N ALA A 259 3.75 11.75 9.67
CA ALA A 259 3.55 10.88 8.51
C ALA A 259 3.49 11.68 7.21
N TYR A 260 2.70 12.77 7.17
CA TYR A 260 2.63 13.63 5.99
C TYR A 260 3.95 14.36 5.70
N ALA A 261 4.66 14.83 6.73
CA ALA A 261 5.96 15.46 6.55
C ALA A 261 6.99 14.49 5.95
N LEU A 262 6.99 13.22 6.39
CA LEU A 262 7.82 12.16 5.80
C LEU A 262 7.45 11.84 4.34
N VAL A 263 6.16 11.88 4.00
CA VAL A 263 5.71 11.77 2.60
C VAL A 263 6.29 12.89 1.76
N VAL A 264 6.16 14.14 2.21
CA VAL A 264 6.70 15.30 1.48
C VAL A 264 8.23 15.21 1.36
N ASP A 265 8.91 14.83 2.43
CA ASP A 265 10.36 14.72 2.47
C ASP A 265 10.87 13.65 1.48
N ALA A 266 10.25 12.46 1.47
CA ALA A 266 10.57 11.39 0.53
C ALA A 266 10.38 11.82 -0.93
N LEU A 267 9.29 12.54 -1.23
CA LEU A 267 9.00 12.98 -2.61
C LEU A 267 9.89 14.14 -3.10
N THR A 268 10.65 14.78 -2.21
CA THR A 268 11.44 15.98 -2.52
C THR A 268 12.94 15.81 -2.33
N HIS A 269 13.39 14.62 -1.94
CA HIS A 269 14.79 14.26 -1.74
C HIS A 269 15.11 12.91 -2.38
N ASP A 270 16.40 12.66 -2.61
CA ASP A 270 16.84 11.33 -3.03
C ASP A 270 16.79 10.36 -1.84
N GLY A 271 16.20 9.18 -2.06
CA GLY A 271 16.06 8.14 -1.04
C GLY A 271 14.80 8.30 -0.18
N PRO A 272 14.63 7.44 0.84
CA PRO A 272 13.43 7.50 1.66
C PRO A 272 13.37 8.80 2.49
N GLY A 273 12.17 9.17 2.91
CA GLY A 273 11.93 10.26 3.84
C GLY A 273 12.73 10.09 5.14
N ASP A 274 13.36 11.14 5.61
CA ASP A 274 14.26 11.16 6.76
C ASP A 274 13.62 11.92 7.92
N PHE A 275 13.38 11.21 9.03
CA PHE A 275 12.78 11.79 10.21
C PHE A 275 13.57 13.00 10.74
N ASN A 276 14.90 13.02 10.61
CA ASN A 276 15.72 14.12 11.11
C ASN A 276 15.42 15.45 10.41
N ARG A 277 14.93 15.42 9.16
CA ARG A 277 14.56 16.61 8.39
C ARG A 277 13.17 17.13 8.75
N VAL A 278 12.35 16.34 9.45
CA VAL A 278 10.94 16.65 9.71
C VAL A 278 10.57 16.66 11.20
N THR A 279 11.53 16.60 12.12
CA THR A 279 11.28 16.58 13.58
C THR A 279 10.35 17.70 14.07
N ALA A 280 10.34 18.85 13.41
CA ALA A 280 9.47 19.98 13.74
C ALA A 280 7.97 19.65 13.59
N SER A 281 7.57 18.65 12.80
CA SER A 281 6.17 18.24 12.65
C SER A 281 5.58 17.59 13.91
N CYS A 282 6.43 17.18 14.87
CA CYS A 282 5.96 16.44 16.04
C CYS A 282 5.03 17.26 16.95
N VAL A 283 5.04 18.58 16.86
CA VAL A 283 4.26 19.48 17.72
C VAL A 283 2.78 19.60 17.32
N ASP A 284 2.42 19.15 16.12
CA ASP A 284 1.06 19.21 15.60
C ASP A 284 0.25 17.94 15.94
N VAL A 285 -1.07 18.05 15.95
CA VAL A 285 -2.02 16.93 16.18
C VAL A 285 -2.56 16.37 14.86
N VAL A 286 -2.60 17.18 13.81
CA VAL A 286 -3.04 16.77 12.47
C VAL A 286 -2.16 17.46 11.44
N ALA A 287 -1.94 16.83 10.29
CA ALA A 287 -1.19 17.43 9.20
C ALA A 287 -1.79 18.79 8.80
N PRO A 288 -0.98 19.84 8.60
CA PRO A 288 -1.48 21.14 8.17
C PRO A 288 -2.32 21.03 6.88
N GLY A 289 -3.53 21.57 6.88
CA GLY A 289 -4.50 21.46 5.78
C GLY A 289 -5.57 20.38 5.95
N ILE A 290 -5.45 19.54 6.99
CA ILE A 290 -6.49 18.60 7.42
C ILE A 290 -7.42 19.29 8.41
N GLY A 291 -8.70 19.37 8.06
CA GLY A 291 -9.79 19.86 8.91
C GLY A 291 -10.60 18.75 9.55
N ILE A 292 -11.58 19.09 10.38
CA ILE A 292 -12.37 18.08 11.11
C ILE A 292 -13.14 17.12 10.20
N GLY A 293 -13.64 17.58 9.05
CA GLY A 293 -14.33 16.72 8.09
C GLY A 293 -13.42 15.66 7.48
N ASP A 294 -12.15 16.01 7.25
CA ASP A 294 -11.11 15.13 6.74
C ASP A 294 -10.74 14.05 7.78
N VAL A 295 -10.64 14.46 9.05
CA VAL A 295 -10.42 13.54 10.18
C VAL A 295 -11.56 12.53 10.27
N LEU A 296 -12.81 13.01 10.29
CA LEU A 296 -13.99 12.13 10.38
C LEU A 296 -14.09 11.17 9.18
N ALA A 297 -13.82 11.66 7.97
CA ALA A 297 -13.82 10.82 6.77
C ALA A 297 -12.69 9.78 6.78
N THR A 298 -11.52 10.12 7.31
CA THR A 298 -10.39 9.18 7.43
C THR A 298 -10.67 8.11 8.49
N GLU A 299 -11.16 8.49 9.67
CA GLU A 299 -11.51 7.52 10.71
C GLU A 299 -12.69 6.62 10.31
N ALA A 300 -13.59 7.11 9.44
CA ALA A 300 -14.69 6.32 8.89
C ALA A 300 -14.24 5.16 7.97
N LEU A 301 -12.96 5.14 7.54
CA LEU A 301 -12.41 4.03 6.75
C LEU A 301 -12.45 2.71 7.50
N ILE A 302 -12.29 2.72 8.83
CA ILE A 302 -12.32 1.51 9.66
C ILE A 302 -13.71 0.84 9.65
N PRO A 303 -14.81 1.52 10.01
CA PRO A 303 -16.14 0.92 9.92
C PRO A 303 -16.58 0.63 8.47
N GLU A 304 -16.15 1.42 7.48
CA GLU A 304 -16.39 1.11 6.06
C GLU A 304 -15.74 -0.22 5.65
N ALA A 305 -14.45 -0.40 5.98
CA ALA A 305 -13.72 -1.64 5.71
C ALA A 305 -14.37 -2.84 6.40
N ALA A 306 -14.78 -2.70 7.68
CA ALA A 306 -15.48 -3.75 8.41
C ALA A 306 -16.81 -4.15 7.74
N LEU A 307 -17.59 -3.17 7.27
CA LEU A 307 -18.83 -3.44 6.52
C LEU A 307 -18.55 -4.16 5.20
N ASN A 308 -17.53 -3.72 4.45
CA ASN A 308 -17.16 -4.35 3.19
C ASN A 308 -16.65 -5.79 3.38
N ILE A 309 -15.86 -6.04 4.43
CA ILE A 309 -15.45 -7.39 4.83
C ILE A 309 -16.67 -8.25 5.15
N LEU A 310 -17.63 -7.73 5.93
CA LEU A 310 -18.87 -8.42 6.27
C LEU A 310 -19.70 -8.76 5.02
N SER A 311 -19.86 -7.82 4.10
CA SER A 311 -20.70 -7.95 2.90
C SER A 311 -20.07 -8.74 1.75
N TYR A 312 -18.75 -8.97 1.77
CA TYR A 312 -18.05 -9.71 0.70
C TYR A 312 -18.59 -11.14 0.50
N LEU A 313 -18.92 -11.53 -0.73
CA LEU A 313 -19.38 -12.88 -1.04
C LEU A 313 -18.79 -13.38 -2.37
N PRO A 314 -18.50 -14.69 -2.49
CA PRO A 314 -18.54 -15.69 -1.41
C PRO A 314 -17.39 -15.52 -0.42
N LYS A 315 -17.61 -15.89 0.84
CA LYS A 315 -16.52 -16.04 1.82
C LYS A 315 -15.73 -17.31 1.50
N VAL A 316 -14.44 -17.31 1.84
CA VAL A 316 -13.56 -18.49 1.79
C VAL A 316 -13.31 -19.04 3.19
N ALA A 317 -12.92 -20.30 3.28
CA ALA A 317 -12.63 -20.99 4.54
C ALA A 317 -11.13 -21.17 4.82
N ALA A 318 -10.29 -20.79 3.86
CA ALA A 318 -8.85 -20.94 3.93
C ALA A 318 -8.16 -19.90 3.04
N GLU A 319 -6.88 -19.71 3.30
CA GLU A 319 -5.99 -18.92 2.47
C GLU A 319 -5.92 -19.49 1.03
N PRO A 320 -5.92 -18.62 -0.01
CA PRO A 320 -5.68 -19.05 -1.39
C PRO A 320 -4.31 -19.74 -1.57
N ALA A 321 -4.23 -20.63 -2.55
CA ALA A 321 -2.97 -21.24 -2.93
C ALA A 321 -1.98 -20.18 -3.48
N ILE A 322 -0.69 -20.38 -3.18
CA ILE A 322 0.39 -19.57 -3.74
C ILE A 322 0.48 -19.79 -5.25
N ARG A 323 0.57 -18.70 -6.01
CA ARG A 323 0.70 -18.73 -7.47
C ARG A 323 1.99 -19.43 -7.88
N ALA A 324 1.94 -20.16 -8.99
CA ALA A 324 3.07 -20.97 -9.46
C ALA A 324 4.37 -20.17 -9.62
N TYR A 325 4.30 -18.90 -10.07
CA TYR A 325 5.49 -18.04 -10.22
C TYR A 325 6.18 -17.72 -8.89
N ALA A 326 5.47 -17.87 -7.76
CA ALA A 326 5.97 -17.62 -6.41
C ALA A 326 6.39 -18.92 -5.68
N GLY A 327 5.91 -20.08 -6.14
CA GLY A 327 6.18 -21.40 -5.54
C GLY A 327 7.49 -22.07 -5.97
N VAL A 328 8.16 -21.60 -7.03
CA VAL A 328 9.40 -22.22 -7.55
C VAL A 328 10.64 -21.50 -7.02
N TYR A 329 10.93 -21.61 -5.73
CA TYR A 329 12.30 -21.34 -5.22
C TYR A 329 12.64 -22.29 -4.08
N GLY A 330 12.74 -23.55 -4.46
CA GLY A 330 13.39 -24.60 -3.70
C GLY A 330 14.10 -25.55 -4.65
N GLN A 331 14.88 -25.04 -5.62
CA GLN A 331 15.99 -25.69 -6.35
C GLN A 331 16.66 -24.67 -7.29
N SER A 332 17.72 -24.02 -6.83
CA SER A 332 18.98 -23.73 -7.57
C SER A 332 19.95 -23.05 -6.63
#